data_AF-A0A0L6VY52-F1
#
_entry.id   AF-A0A0L6VY52-F1
#
_cell.length_a   1.000
_cell.length_b   1.000
_cell.length_c   1.000
_cell.angle_alpha   90.00
_cell.angle_beta   90.00
_cell.angle_gamma   90.00
#
_symmetry.space_group_name_H-M   'P 1'
#
loop_
_entity.id
_entity.type
_entity.pdbx_description
1 polymer ?
#
loop_
_entity_poly.entity_id
_entity_poly.type
_entity_poly.pdbx_seq_one_letter_code
_entity_poly.pdbx_strand_id
1 'polypeptide(L)'
;MSNNSLPKFAILFLCVISLLLLALGYGMWKKREQSAVYDYKMYMSSQCQILNLLQAALDMKDKHSDFVGRLMLAKGEFTYLDPIINHVSMPKSIIEFHELGKNLVDEILTKTSKGKLVQNDISKLEDYTKKLRRMVRTLGLFTAENESASDIYKRLDEFGRNL
;
A
#
# COMPACT_ATOMS: atom_id res chain seq x y z
N MET A 1 -49.82 -40.86 -24.28
CA MET A 1 -49.69 -39.47 -23.80
C MET A 1 -48.22 -39.22 -23.51
N SER A 2 -47.54 -38.41 -24.32
CA SER A 2 -46.10 -38.13 -24.17
C SER A 2 -45.90 -37.02 -23.14
N ASN A 3 -45.32 -37.36 -21.98
CA ASN A 3 -44.96 -36.42 -20.91
C ASN A 3 -43.69 -35.64 -21.31
N ASN A 4 -43.83 -34.66 -22.20
CA ASN A 4 -42.75 -33.77 -22.62
C ASN A 4 -42.57 -32.52 -21.71
N SER A 5 -42.88 -32.63 -20.41
CA SER A 5 -42.74 -31.52 -19.45
C SER A 5 -41.37 -31.46 -18.76
N LEU A 6 -40.63 -32.57 -18.70
CA LEU A 6 -39.32 -32.67 -18.06
C LEU A 6 -38.18 -31.80 -18.66
N PRO A 7 -38.05 -31.59 -19.98
CA PRO A 7 -36.91 -30.83 -20.52
C PRO A 7 -37.00 -29.34 -20.20
N LYS A 8 -38.21 -28.76 -20.10
CA LYS A 8 -38.40 -27.34 -19.79
C LYS A 8 -38.00 -27.00 -18.36
N PHE A 9 -38.35 -27.86 -17.39
CA PHE A 9 -37.93 -27.70 -16.00
C PHE A 9 -36.42 -27.88 -15.83
N ALA A 10 -35.82 -28.84 -16.54
CA ALA A 10 -34.37 -29.04 -16.51
C ALA A 10 -33.60 -27.83 -17.08
N ILE A 11 -34.06 -27.27 -18.20
CA ILE A 11 -33.47 -26.06 -18.80
C ILE A 11 -33.62 -24.85 -17.86
N LEU A 12 -34.82 -24.64 -17.30
CA LEU A 12 -35.07 -23.55 -16.35
C LEU A 12 -34.16 -23.66 -15.11
N PHE A 13 -34.03 -24.88 -14.56
CA PHE A 13 -33.20 -25.15 -13.40
C PHE A 13 -31.71 -24.90 -13.69
N LEU A 14 -31.22 -25.30 -14.86
CA LEU A 14 -29.85 -24.99 -15.29
C LEU A 14 -29.62 -23.48 -15.42
N CYS A 15 -30.57 -22.73 -16.00
CA CYS A 15 -30.48 -21.27 -16.08
C CYS A 15 -30.43 -20.61 -14.69
N VAL A 16 -31.26 -21.07 -13.74
CA VAL A 16 -31.25 -20.56 -12.36
C VAL A 16 -29.92 -20.86 -11.67
N ILE A 17 -29.37 -22.07 -11.82
CA ILE A 17 -28.06 -22.42 -11.27
C ILE A 17 -26.96 -21.55 -11.88
N SER A 18 -26.95 -21.34 -13.20
CA SER A 18 -25.94 -20.49 -13.85
C SER A 18 -26.02 -19.05 -13.33
N LEU A 19 -27.22 -18.49 -13.14
CA LEU A 19 -27.40 -17.16 -12.57
C LEU A 19 -26.91 -17.08 -11.11
N LEU A 20 -27.19 -18.11 -10.30
CA LEU A 20 -26.71 -18.18 -8.92
C LEU A 20 -25.17 -18.25 -8.85
N LEU A 21 -24.54 -19.03 -9.73
CA LEU A 21 -23.08 -19.12 -9.81
C LEU A 21 -22.45 -17.78 -10.23
N LEU A 22 -23.05 -17.09 -11.21
CA LEU A 22 -22.60 -15.74 -11.61
C LEU A 22 -22.75 -14.74 -10.46
N ALA A 23 -23.86 -14.77 -9.72
CA ALA A 23 -24.08 -13.90 -8.58
C ALA A 23 -23.07 -14.17 -7.44
N LEU A 24 -22.76 -15.44 -7.16
CA LEU A 24 -21.75 -15.83 -6.18
C LEU A 24 -20.35 -15.39 -6.60
N GLY A 25 -19.99 -15.62 -7.87
CA GLY A 25 -18.71 -15.18 -8.44
C GLY A 25 -18.55 -13.66 -8.34
N TYR A 26 -19.59 -12.90 -8.72
CA TYR A 26 -19.62 -11.45 -8.59
C TYR A 26 -19.49 -11.00 -7.12
N GLY A 27 -20.22 -11.64 -6.20
CA GLY A 27 -20.16 -11.31 -4.77
C GLY A 27 -18.77 -11.54 -4.16
N MET A 28 -18.11 -12.65 -4.50
CA MET A 28 -16.73 -12.91 -4.08
C MET A 28 -15.74 -11.92 -4.70
N TRP A 29 -15.89 -11.62 -5.99
CA TRP A 29 -15.06 -10.63 -6.68
C TRP A 29 -15.20 -9.24 -6.03
N LYS A 30 -16.44 -8.80 -5.76
CA LYS A 30 -16.70 -7.49 -5.15
C LYS A 30 -16.11 -7.39 -3.74
N LYS A 31 -16.18 -8.46 -2.94
CA LYS A 31 -15.51 -8.51 -1.63
C LYS A 31 -13.99 -8.38 -1.73
N ARG A 32 -13.37 -9.08 -2.68
CA ARG A 32 -11.91 -8.97 -2.92
C ARG A 32 -11.53 -7.57 -3.39
N GLU A 33 -12.32 -6.97 -4.28
CA GLU A 33 -12.12 -5.60 -4.74
C GLU A 33 -12.19 -4.60 -3.58
N GLN A 34 -13.21 -4.70 -2.73
CA GLN A 34 -13.35 -3.81 -1.55
C GLN A 34 -12.19 -3.98 -0.57
N SER A 35 -11.74 -5.22 -0.31
CA SER A 35 -10.57 -5.48 0.53
C SER A 35 -9.32 -4.82 -0.06
N ALA A 36 -9.06 -5.00 -1.35
CA ALA A 36 -7.89 -4.41 -2.01
C ALA A 36 -7.95 -2.87 -2.00
N VAL A 37 -9.12 -2.27 -2.25
CA VAL A 37 -9.31 -0.82 -2.13
C VAL A 37 -9.00 -0.35 -0.72
N TYR A 38 -9.51 -1.03 0.31
CA TYR A 38 -9.23 -0.71 1.70
C TYR A 38 -7.73 -0.75 2.00
N ASP A 39 -7.04 -1.79 1.55
CA ASP A 39 -5.60 -1.96 1.76
C ASP A 39 -4.78 -0.88 1.04
N TYR A 40 -5.14 -0.48 -0.18
CA TYR A 40 -4.51 0.65 -0.85
C TYR A 40 -4.70 1.97 -0.08
N LYS A 41 -5.89 2.19 0.49
CA LYS A 41 -6.16 3.37 1.34
C LYS A 41 -5.31 3.34 2.61
N MET A 42 -5.22 2.17 3.23
CA MET A 42 -4.40 1.98 4.42
C MET A 42 -2.92 2.19 4.12
N TYR A 43 -2.43 1.66 2.99
CA TYR A 43 -1.09 1.91 2.49
C TYR A 43 -0.81 3.41 2.36
N MET A 44 -1.68 4.15 1.66
CA MET A 44 -1.50 5.60 1.49
C MET A 44 -1.54 6.37 2.82
N SER A 45 -2.43 5.99 3.74
CA SER A 45 -2.50 6.59 5.07
C SER A 45 -1.21 6.39 5.86
N SER A 46 -0.66 5.17 5.87
CA SER A 46 0.60 4.89 6.55
C SER A 46 1.80 5.58 5.87
N GLN A 47 1.80 5.72 4.55
CA GLN A 47 2.83 6.53 3.85
C GLN A 47 2.82 8.00 4.30
N CYS A 48 1.65 8.59 4.58
CA CYS A 48 1.54 9.91 5.19
C CYS A 48 2.13 9.94 6.61
N GLN A 49 1.87 8.91 7.42
CA GLN A 49 2.41 8.81 8.78
C GLN A 49 3.94 8.69 8.78
N ILE A 50 4.48 7.81 7.92
CA ILE A 50 5.92 7.67 7.68
C ILE A 50 6.51 9.03 7.31
N LEU A 51 5.90 9.74 6.35
CA LEU A 51 6.36 11.06 5.92
C LEU A 51 6.45 12.05 7.09
N ASN A 52 5.43 12.10 7.95
CA ASN A 52 5.40 13.00 9.10
C ASN A 52 6.48 12.63 10.13
N LEU A 53 6.68 11.33 10.39
CA LEU A 53 7.70 10.85 11.32
C LEU A 53 9.12 11.12 10.80
N LEU A 54 9.36 10.90 9.52
CA LEU A 54 10.65 11.18 8.89
C LEU A 54 10.97 12.67 8.88
N GLN A 55 9.99 13.53 8.58
CA GLN A 55 10.17 14.99 8.67
C GLN A 55 10.48 15.43 10.10
N ALA A 56 9.70 14.96 11.07
CA ALA A 56 9.94 15.27 12.48
C ALA A 56 11.31 14.76 12.98
N ALA A 57 11.79 13.63 12.46
CA ALA A 57 13.14 13.15 12.73
C ALA A 57 14.17 14.13 12.16
N LEU A 58 14.07 14.45 10.87
CA LEU A 58 15.01 15.35 10.18
C LEU A 58 15.07 16.75 10.79
N ASP A 59 13.94 17.29 11.25
CA ASP A 59 13.86 18.59 11.95
C ASP A 59 14.57 18.56 13.31
N MET A 60 14.73 17.37 13.90
CA MET A 60 15.38 17.15 15.20
C MET A 60 16.77 16.51 15.07
N LYS A 61 17.40 16.56 13.88
CA LYS A 61 18.68 15.87 13.61
C LYS A 61 19.82 16.25 14.56
N ASP A 62 19.77 17.44 15.14
CA ASP A 62 20.77 17.93 16.08
C ASP A 62 20.54 17.39 17.52
N LYS A 63 19.36 16.82 17.81
CA LYS A 63 18.99 16.21 19.10
C LYS A 63 18.93 14.69 18.97
N HIS A 64 20.04 14.03 19.30
CA HIS A 64 20.24 12.59 19.09
C HIS A 64 19.10 11.70 19.61
N SER A 65 18.63 11.90 20.85
CA SER A 65 17.56 11.08 21.44
C SER A 65 16.24 11.20 20.67
N ASP A 66 15.87 12.42 20.29
CA ASP A 66 14.61 12.72 19.62
C ASP A 66 14.66 12.24 18.17
N PHE A 67 15.78 12.44 17.49
CA PHE A 67 16.05 11.91 16.15
C PHE A 67 15.87 10.39 16.09
N VAL A 68 16.56 9.66 16.98
CA VAL A 68 16.50 8.19 17.04
C VAL A 68 15.09 7.71 17.41
N GLY A 69 14.45 8.36 18.39
CA GLY A 69 13.09 8.00 18.79
C GLY A 69 12.08 8.12 17.64
N ARG A 70 12.14 9.19 16.86
CA ARG A 70 11.28 9.38 15.67
C ARG A 70 11.56 8.38 14.56
N LEU A 71 12.83 8.03 14.33
CA LEU A 71 13.20 7.00 13.36
C LEU A 71 12.74 5.60 13.77
N MET A 72 12.76 5.26 15.06
CA MET A 72 12.21 4.00 15.55
C MET A 72 10.70 3.90 15.31
N LEU A 73 9.96 5.01 15.51
CA LEU A 73 8.54 5.06 15.17
C LEU A 73 8.33 4.88 13.66
N ALA A 74 9.11 5.56 12.82
CA ALA A 74 9.02 5.41 11.37
C ALA A 74 9.30 3.96 10.93
N LYS A 75 10.31 3.31 11.52
CA LYS A 75 10.60 1.88 11.29
C LYS A 75 9.40 0.98 11.61
N GLY A 76 8.69 1.27 12.72
CA GLY A 76 7.47 0.57 13.09
C GLY A 76 6.41 0.65 11.99
N GLU A 77 6.16 1.85 11.47
CA GLU A 77 5.21 2.07 10.36
C GLU A 77 5.63 1.38 9.06
N PHE A 78 6.94 1.38 8.72
CA PHE A 78 7.44 0.63 7.56
C PHE A 78 7.15 -0.87 7.70
N THR A 79 7.41 -1.44 8.87
CA THR A 79 7.20 -2.87 9.14
C THR A 79 5.71 -3.23 9.14
N TYR A 80 4.87 -2.32 9.63
CA TYR A 80 3.41 -2.48 9.61
C TYR A 80 2.84 -2.59 8.20
N LEU A 81 3.47 -1.96 7.21
CA LEU A 81 3.03 -1.98 5.82
C LEU A 81 3.39 -3.26 5.06
N ASP A 82 4.37 -4.05 5.50
CA ASP A 82 4.82 -5.23 4.75
C ASP A 82 3.69 -6.24 4.46
N PRO A 83 2.79 -6.59 5.41
CA PRO A 83 1.66 -7.47 5.13
C PRO A 83 0.68 -6.88 4.11
N ILE A 84 0.45 -5.55 4.15
CA ILE A 84 -0.45 -4.84 3.23
C ILE A 84 0.13 -4.91 1.82
N ILE A 85 1.42 -4.59 1.67
CA ILE A 85 2.15 -4.62 0.39
C ILE A 85 2.16 -6.03 -0.23
N ASN A 86 2.20 -7.07 0.60
CA ASN A 86 2.13 -8.46 0.12
C ASN A 86 0.70 -8.91 -0.22
N HIS A 87 -0.30 -8.37 0.47
CA HIS A 87 -1.70 -8.72 0.25
C HIS A 87 -2.27 -8.06 -1.02
N VAL A 88 -2.03 -6.77 -1.21
CA VAL A 88 -2.33 -6.11 -2.49
C VAL A 88 -1.20 -6.39 -3.46
N SER A 89 -1.49 -6.71 -4.71
CA SER A 89 -0.46 -6.84 -5.75
C SER A 89 0.15 -5.46 -6.04
N MET A 90 1.03 -4.96 -5.17
CA MET A 90 1.61 -3.62 -5.26
C MET A 90 2.56 -3.53 -6.48
N PRO A 91 2.63 -2.39 -7.20
CA PRO A 91 3.59 -2.24 -8.29
C PRO A 91 5.02 -2.41 -7.80
N LYS A 92 5.86 -3.09 -8.60
CA LYS A 92 7.25 -3.42 -8.21
C LYS A 92 8.07 -2.18 -7.82
N SER A 93 7.92 -1.09 -8.57
CA SER A 93 8.60 0.19 -8.29
C SER A 93 8.21 0.79 -6.94
N ILE A 94 6.95 0.63 -6.52
CA ILE A 94 6.46 1.08 -5.23
C ILE A 94 7.00 0.19 -4.09
N ILE A 95 7.10 -1.12 -4.31
CA ILE A 95 7.75 -2.06 -3.37
C ILE A 95 9.22 -1.68 -3.18
N GLU A 96 9.95 -1.47 -4.28
CA GLU A 96 11.36 -1.07 -4.24
C GLU A 96 11.55 0.27 -3.52
N PHE A 97 10.66 1.24 -3.74
CA PHE A 97 10.68 2.51 -3.03
C PHE A 97 10.41 2.36 -1.52
N HIS A 98 9.46 1.51 -1.13
CA HIS A 98 9.18 1.19 0.28
C HIS A 98 10.40 0.56 0.96
N GLU A 99 10.97 -0.48 0.35
CA GLU A 99 12.14 -1.17 0.87
C GLU A 99 13.36 -0.26 0.96
N LEU A 100 13.54 0.67 0.01
CA LEU A 100 14.62 1.65 0.09
C LEU A 100 14.49 2.53 1.34
N GLY A 101 13.28 3.03 1.65
CA GLY A 101 13.02 3.84 2.83
C GLY A 101 13.26 3.08 4.13
N LYS A 102 12.72 1.86 4.21
CA LYS A 102 12.86 0.95 5.35
C LYS A 102 14.32 0.61 5.64
N ASN A 103 15.06 0.19 4.61
CA ASN A 103 16.47 -0.16 4.74
C ASN A 103 17.33 1.04 5.15
N LEU A 104 17.02 2.24 4.65
CA LEU A 104 17.74 3.45 5.00
C LEU A 104 17.52 3.83 6.47
N VAL A 105 16.29 3.74 6.97
CA VAL A 105 15.99 3.96 8.40
C VAL A 105 16.73 2.93 9.27
N ASP A 106 16.72 1.66 8.87
CA ASP A 106 17.43 0.59 9.58
C ASP A 106 18.95 0.81 9.60
N GLU A 107 19.53 1.23 8.48
CA GLU A 107 20.95 1.55 8.37
C GLU A 107 21.32 2.73 9.29
N ILE A 108 20.53 3.80 9.29
CA ILE A 108 20.77 4.97 10.15
C ILE A 108 20.67 4.57 11.63
N LEU A 109 19.62 3.87 12.03
CA LEU A 109 19.45 3.40 13.42
C LEU A 109 20.61 2.50 13.85
N THR A 110 21.07 1.61 12.98
CA THR A 110 22.20 0.70 13.26
C THR A 110 23.54 1.43 13.36
N LYS A 111 23.80 2.44 12.52
CA LYS A 111 25.02 3.24 12.59
C LYS A 111 25.01 4.15 13.82
N THR A 112 23.86 4.73 14.12
CA THR A 112 23.65 5.63 15.26
C THR A 112 23.83 4.91 16.58
N SER A 113 23.31 3.68 16.73
CA SER A 113 23.53 2.85 17.93
C SER A 113 25.00 2.45 18.16
N LYS A 114 25.80 2.47 17.09
CA LYS A 114 27.26 2.22 17.13
C LYS A 114 28.09 3.50 17.29
N GLY A 115 27.45 4.66 17.49
CA GLY A 115 28.12 5.96 17.60
C GLY A 115 28.80 6.44 16.31
N LYS A 116 28.39 5.93 15.14
CA LYS A 116 28.99 6.28 13.84
C LYS A 116 28.34 7.54 13.24
N LEU A 117 29.14 8.28 12.46
CA LEU A 117 28.67 9.39 11.64
C LEU A 117 27.67 8.90 10.58
N VAL A 118 26.52 9.57 10.48
CA VAL A 118 25.40 9.23 9.58
C VAL A 118 25.05 10.34 8.58
N GLN A 119 25.90 11.37 8.43
CA GLN A 119 25.58 12.56 7.63
C GLN A 119 25.19 12.26 6.17
N ASN A 120 25.89 11.31 5.54
CA ASN A 120 25.57 10.87 4.18
C ASN A 120 24.20 10.17 4.13
N ASP A 121 23.90 9.35 5.13
CA ASP A 121 22.64 8.61 5.19
C ASP A 121 21.46 9.54 5.53
N ILE A 122 21.68 10.57 6.36
CA ILE A 122 20.73 11.65 6.60
C ILE A 122 20.42 12.38 5.28
N SER A 123 21.44 12.67 4.46
CA SER A 123 21.23 13.32 3.17
C SER A 123 20.38 12.46 2.22
N LYS A 124 20.65 11.15 2.17
CA LYS A 124 19.80 10.19 1.45
C LYS A 124 18.37 10.15 2.03
N LEU A 125 18.23 10.29 3.34
CA LEU A 125 16.92 10.27 4.01
C LEU A 125 16.13 11.53 3.69
N GLU A 126 16.78 12.69 3.62
CA GLU A 126 16.17 13.94 3.15
C GLU A 126 15.66 13.79 1.71
N ASP A 127 16.46 13.20 0.82
CA ASP A 127 16.06 12.97 -0.57
C ASP A 127 14.93 11.95 -0.71
N TYR A 128 14.98 10.84 0.04
CA TYR A 128 13.88 9.91 0.15
C TYR A 128 12.60 10.59 0.63
N THR A 129 12.69 11.39 1.70
CA THR A 129 11.56 12.11 2.29
C THR A 129 10.96 13.12 1.30
N LYS A 130 11.77 13.76 0.45
CA LYS A 130 11.28 14.61 -0.65
C LYS A 130 10.50 13.81 -1.69
N LYS A 131 10.99 12.63 -2.09
CA LYS A 131 10.27 11.74 -3.03
C LYS A 131 8.97 11.23 -2.42
N LEU A 132 9.00 10.81 -1.16
CA LEU A 132 7.82 10.37 -0.41
C LEU A 132 6.78 11.49 -0.29
N ARG A 133 7.21 12.73 -0.03
CA ARG A 133 6.33 13.90 -0.02
C ARG A 133 5.65 14.11 -1.37
N ARG A 134 6.37 13.96 -2.49
CA ARG A 134 5.79 14.05 -3.83
C ARG A 134 4.76 12.95 -4.05
N MET A 135 5.07 11.71 -3.67
CA MET A 135 4.14 10.58 -3.74
C MET A 135 2.86 10.84 -2.97
N VAL A 136 2.97 11.21 -1.69
CA VAL A 136 1.83 11.52 -0.83
C VAL A 136 1.00 12.68 -1.37
N ARG A 137 1.62 13.73 -1.93
CA ARG A 137 0.88 14.85 -2.53
C ARG A 137 0.14 14.45 -3.81
N THR A 138 0.77 13.67 -4.68
CA THR A 138 0.19 13.26 -5.96
C THR A 138 -0.91 12.22 -5.78
N LEU A 139 -0.72 11.28 -4.86
CA LEU A 139 -1.60 10.12 -4.69
C LEU A 139 -2.54 10.23 -3.49
N GLY A 140 -2.22 11.04 -2.48
CA GLY A 140 -3.02 11.19 -1.26
C GLY A 140 -4.32 11.99 -1.42
N LEU A 141 -4.53 12.64 -2.58
CA LEU A 141 -5.71 13.45 -2.87
C LEU A 141 -6.91 12.67 -3.42
N PHE A 142 -6.79 11.37 -3.70
CA PHE A 142 -7.88 10.62 -4.35
C PHE A 142 -8.15 9.31 -3.65
N THR A 143 -9.19 9.34 -2.82
CA THR A 143 -9.95 8.14 -2.44
C THR A 143 -11.41 8.44 -2.72
N ALA A 144 -11.76 8.61 -4.01
CA ALA A 144 -13.16 8.62 -4.39
C ALA A 144 -13.81 7.36 -3.82
N GLU A 145 -14.97 7.49 -3.16
CA GLU A 145 -15.62 6.39 -2.43
C GLU A 145 -15.89 5.16 -3.31
N ASN A 146 -15.89 5.34 -4.64
CA ASN A 146 -16.25 4.34 -5.64
C ASN A 146 -15.10 3.94 -6.58
N GLU A 147 -13.85 4.24 -6.24
CA GLU A 147 -12.74 3.88 -7.12
C GLU A 147 -12.42 2.38 -7.09
N SER A 148 -12.13 1.80 -8.27
CA SER A 148 -11.76 0.40 -8.38
C SER A 148 -10.31 0.16 -7.94
N ALA A 149 -10.04 -1.03 -7.41
CA ALA A 149 -8.67 -1.43 -7.04
C ALA A 149 -7.71 -1.37 -8.24
N SER A 150 -8.22 -1.65 -9.46
CA SER A 150 -7.42 -1.61 -10.69
C SER A 150 -6.97 -0.20 -11.05
N ASP A 151 -7.82 0.80 -10.86
CA ASP A 151 -7.48 2.19 -11.17
C ASP A 151 -6.46 2.74 -10.17
N ILE A 152 -6.62 2.40 -8.89
CA ILE A 152 -5.63 2.74 -7.86
C ILE A 152 -4.27 2.11 -8.18
N TYR A 153 -4.25 0.82 -8.55
CA TYR A 153 -3.02 0.12 -8.97
C TYR A 153 -2.34 0.80 -10.16
N LYS A 154 -3.09 1.12 -11.23
CA LYS A 154 -2.53 1.77 -12.43
C LYS A 154 -1.86 3.09 -12.10
N ARG A 155 -2.49 3.93 -11.28
CA ARG A 155 -1.89 5.20 -10.87
C ARG A 155 -0.64 5.02 -10.01
N LEU A 156 -0.66 4.05 -9.09
CA LEU A 156 0.53 3.70 -8.31
C LEU A 156 1.67 3.23 -9.22
N ASP A 157 1.37 2.42 -10.24
CA ASP A 157 2.35 1.91 -11.19
C ASP A 157 2.90 3.00 -12.12
N GLU A 158 2.03 3.88 -12.63
CA GLU A 158 2.43 5.07 -13.39
C GLU A 158 3.31 6.01 -12.57
N PHE A 159 2.93 6.28 -11.31
CA PHE A 159 3.74 7.11 -10.44
C PHE A 159 5.08 6.45 -10.11
N GLY A 160 5.07 5.16 -9.76
CA GLY A 160 6.27 4.43 -9.39
C GLY A 160 7.30 4.33 -10.51
N ARG A 161 6.86 4.31 -11.77
CA ARG A 161 7.76 4.38 -12.94
C ARG A 161 8.47 5.74 -13.10
N ASN A 162 8.00 6.78 -12.41
CA ASN A 162 8.53 8.14 -12.47
C ASN A 162 9.27 8.59 -11.19
N LEU A 163 9.50 7.67 -10.23
CA LEU A 163 10.21 7.91 -8.95
C LEU A 163 11.74 7.91 -9.09
#